data_AF-A0A913WSM7-F1
#
_entry.id   AF-A0A913WSM7-F1
#
_cell.length_a   1.000
_cell.length_b   1.000
_cell.length_c   1.000
_cell.angle_alpha   90.00
_cell.angle_beta   90.00
_cell.angle_gamma   90.00
#
_symmetry.space_group_name_H-M   'P 1'
#
loop_
_entity.id
_entity.type
_entity.pdbx_description
1 polymer ?
#
loop_
_entity_poly.entity_id
_entity_poly.type
_entity_poly.pdbx_seq_one_letter_code
_entity_poly.pdbx_strand_id
1 'polypeptide(L)'
;MVGVGQIVGLLLNLRTFVVANKLVYIISSGPEVYQLLVKFLNILIVSFLVSILVSAIYMYFQMYRMLVSHRNHVIKLIKGDRRFLPNSLSDPHIMVGMSLRFAGYQVAYFIWGFLLVAFVLLVTTLFISALVLFLPLVFEDDLEDEFAKVALAFVPTVGMAILVFVVQQILARFVFKDRSMVSKVVNVHNR
;
A
#
# COMPACT_ATOMS: atom_id res chain seq x y z
N MET A 1 9.78 -23.06 -6.82
CA MET A 1 9.08 -21.92 -6.18
C MET A 1 7.63 -22.33 -6.01
N VAL A 2 7.15 -22.48 -4.77
CA VAL A 2 5.73 -22.77 -4.51
C VAL A 2 4.93 -21.55 -4.98
N GLY A 3 4.01 -21.76 -5.92
CA GLY A 3 3.19 -20.67 -6.45
C GLY A 3 2.25 -20.13 -5.37
N VAL A 4 1.98 -18.83 -5.37
CA VAL A 4 1.05 -18.19 -4.44
C VAL A 4 -0.31 -18.91 -4.41
N GLY A 5 -0.78 -19.39 -5.56
CA GLY A 5 -2.01 -20.20 -5.67
C GLY A 5 -1.94 -21.57 -4.97
N GLN A 6 -0.77 -22.19 -4.87
CA GLN A 6 -0.60 -23.45 -4.13
C GLN A 6 -0.71 -23.21 -2.62
N ILE A 7 -0.22 -22.06 -2.13
CA ILE A 7 -0.35 -21.67 -0.71
C ILE A 7 -1.81 -21.41 -0.37
N VAL A 8 -2.53 -20.63 -1.20
CA VAL A 8 -3.98 -20.40 -1.01
C VAL A 8 -4.75 -21.72 -1.09
N GLY A 9 -4.44 -22.58 -2.07
CA GLY A 9 -5.08 -23.88 -2.22
C GLY A 9 -4.87 -24.79 -1.01
N LEU A 10 -3.67 -24.76 -0.41
CA LEU A 10 -3.36 -25.51 0.81
C LEU A 10 -4.16 -24.96 2.01
N LEU A 11 -4.24 -23.63 2.17
CA LEU A 11 -5.02 -23.00 3.23
C LEU A 11 -6.52 -23.30 3.09
N LEU A 12 -7.05 -23.28 1.85
CA LEU A 12 -8.44 -23.64 1.57
C LEU A 12 -8.71 -25.12 1.87
N ASN A 13 -7.79 -26.02 1.48
CA ASN A 13 -7.91 -27.44 1.79
C ASN A 13 -7.84 -27.73 3.29
N LEU A 14 -7.01 -27.01 4.03
CA LEU A 14 -6.96 -27.11 5.48
C LEU A 14 -8.30 -26.67 6.10
N ARG A 15 -8.86 -25.56 5.62
CA ARG A 15 -10.16 -25.05 6.07
C ARG A 15 -11.29 -26.00 5.74
N THR A 16 -11.34 -26.58 4.54
CA THR A 16 -12.36 -27.57 4.17
C THR A 16 -12.22 -28.86 4.99
N PHE A 17 -11.00 -29.31 5.26
CA PHE A 17 -10.74 -30.47 6.12
C PHE A 17 -11.23 -30.27 7.56
N VAL A 18 -10.99 -29.09 8.14
CA VAL A 18 -11.48 -28.74 9.49
C VAL A 18 -13.00 -28.70 9.54
N VAL A 19 -13.64 -28.09 8.52
CA VAL A 19 -15.10 -27.99 8.44
C VAL A 19 -15.74 -29.36 8.19
N ALA A 20 -15.12 -30.23 7.40
CA ALA A 20 -15.60 -31.59 7.15
C ALA A 20 -15.58 -32.44 8.43
N ASN A 21 -14.60 -32.25 9.30
CA ASN A 21 -14.45 -32.98 10.57
C ASN A 21 -15.05 -32.23 11.78
N LYS A 22 -16.08 -31.40 11.55
CA LYS A 22 -16.72 -30.55 12.56
C LYS A 22 -17.04 -31.29 13.86
N LEU A 23 -17.67 -32.47 13.78
CA LEU A 23 -18.08 -33.24 14.96
C LEU A 23 -16.90 -33.67 15.84
N VAL A 24 -15.80 -34.11 15.23
CA VAL A 24 -14.60 -34.56 15.96
C VAL A 24 -13.97 -33.40 16.73
N TYR A 25 -13.89 -32.21 16.12
CA TYR A 25 -13.34 -31.02 16.77
C TYR A 25 -14.25 -30.48 17.88
N ILE A 26 -15.57 -30.53 17.71
CA ILE A 26 -16.52 -30.09 18.76
C ILE A 26 -16.44 -31.02 19.97
N ILE A 27 -16.33 -32.33 19.77
CA ILE A 27 -16.25 -33.31 20.86
C ILE A 27 -14.90 -33.20 21.59
N SER A 28 -13.80 -32.95 20.87
CA SER A 28 -12.45 -32.88 21.44
C SER A 28 -12.17 -31.57 22.18
N SER A 29 -12.62 -30.42 21.64
CA SER A 29 -12.17 -29.09 22.07
C SER A 29 -13.31 -28.16 22.51
N GLY A 30 -14.57 -28.59 22.39
CA GLY A 30 -15.75 -27.78 22.68
C GLY A 30 -16.20 -26.88 21.50
N PRO A 31 -17.45 -26.40 21.51
CA PRO A 31 -18.04 -25.66 20.41
C PRO A 31 -17.43 -24.26 20.22
N GLU A 32 -17.01 -23.59 21.30
CA GLU A 32 -16.45 -22.23 21.25
C GLU A 32 -15.07 -22.19 20.57
N VAL A 33 -14.19 -23.13 20.93
CA VAL A 33 -12.85 -23.26 20.36
C VAL A 33 -12.92 -23.57 18.86
N TYR A 34 -13.88 -24.41 18.44
CA TYR A 34 -14.13 -24.68 17.02
C TYR A 34 -14.53 -23.41 16.26
N GLN A 35 -15.43 -22.60 16.81
CA GLN A 35 -15.83 -21.34 16.15
C GLN A 35 -14.67 -20.36 16.03
N LEU A 36 -13.84 -20.22 17.07
CA LEU A 36 -12.67 -19.34 17.06
C LEU A 36 -11.63 -19.80 16.02
N LEU A 37 -11.38 -21.10 15.92
CA LEU A 37 -10.44 -21.66 14.95
C LEU A 37 -10.92 -21.46 13.50
N VAL A 38 -12.20 -21.66 13.21
CA VAL A 38 -12.76 -21.39 11.87
C VAL A 38 -12.71 -19.89 11.54
N LYS A 39 -13.01 -19.01 12.50
CA LYS A 39 -12.87 -17.56 12.32
C LYS A 39 -11.42 -17.17 12.02
N PHE A 40 -10.45 -17.69 12.77
CA PHE A 40 -9.03 -17.44 12.56
C PHE A 40 -8.56 -17.89 11.17
N LEU A 41 -8.95 -19.10 10.73
CA LEU A 41 -8.61 -19.60 9.40
C LEU A 41 -9.21 -18.74 8.27
N ASN A 42 -10.47 -18.32 8.42
CA ASN A 42 -11.09 -17.42 7.44
C ASN A 42 -10.36 -16.08 7.37
N ILE A 43 -10.01 -15.49 8.52
CA ILE A 43 -9.24 -14.24 8.58
C ILE A 43 -7.91 -14.41 7.87
N LEU A 44 -7.16 -15.48 8.17
CA LEU A 44 -5.86 -15.74 7.56
C LEU A 44 -5.95 -15.82 6.02
N ILE A 45 -6.95 -16.54 5.50
CA ILE A 45 -7.17 -16.68 4.05
C ILE A 45 -7.51 -15.33 3.42
N VAL A 46 -8.43 -14.58 4.03
CA VAL A 46 -8.88 -13.27 3.52
C VAL A 46 -7.73 -12.27 3.56
N SER A 47 -7.00 -12.15 4.68
CA SER A 47 -5.87 -11.24 4.83
C SER A 47 -4.77 -11.53 3.80
N PHE A 48 -4.50 -12.81 3.52
CA PHE A 48 -3.52 -13.20 2.50
C PHE A 48 -3.96 -12.77 1.09
N LEU A 49 -5.20 -13.06 0.70
CA LEU A 49 -5.76 -12.69 -0.61
C LEU A 49 -5.79 -11.16 -0.81
N VAL A 50 -6.28 -10.42 0.19
CA VAL A 50 -6.35 -8.96 0.15
C VAL A 50 -4.95 -8.36 -0.01
N SER A 51 -3.97 -8.83 0.77
CA SER A 51 -2.60 -8.30 0.73
C SER A 51 -1.95 -8.47 -0.64
N ILE A 52 -2.17 -9.61 -1.31
CA ILE A 52 -1.65 -9.86 -2.65
C ILE A 52 -2.32 -8.99 -3.69
N LEU A 53 -3.66 -8.89 -3.66
CA LEU A 53 -4.41 -8.08 -4.61
C LEU A 53 -4.04 -6.59 -4.50
N VAL A 54 -4.00 -6.07 -3.27
CA VAL A 54 -3.64 -4.67 -3.01
C VAL A 54 -2.19 -4.41 -3.41
N SER A 55 -1.26 -5.31 -3.07
CA SER A 55 0.14 -5.20 -3.48
C SER A 55 0.29 -5.19 -5.01
N ALA A 56 -0.44 -6.06 -5.72
CA ALA A 56 -0.41 -6.11 -7.18
C ALA A 56 -0.90 -4.80 -7.82
N ILE A 57 -2.01 -4.25 -7.33
CA ILE A 57 -2.55 -2.97 -7.79
C ILE A 57 -1.55 -1.84 -7.49
N TYR A 58 -0.98 -1.81 -6.29
CA TYR A 58 0.03 -0.83 -5.90
C TYR A 58 1.26 -0.87 -6.83
N MET A 59 1.78 -2.06 -7.11
CA MET A 59 2.92 -2.25 -8.02
C MET A 59 2.59 -1.81 -9.45
N TYR A 60 1.36 -2.06 -9.92
CA TYR A 60 0.90 -1.57 -11.22
C TYR A 60 0.94 -0.04 -11.30
N PHE A 61 0.42 0.65 -10.28
CA PHE A 61 0.48 2.13 -10.23
C PHE A 61 1.91 2.65 -10.13
N GLN A 62 2.78 1.99 -9.37
CA GLN A 62 4.19 2.39 -9.26
C GLN A 62 4.92 2.24 -10.59
N MET A 63 4.68 1.14 -11.33
CA MET A 63 5.21 0.96 -12.67
C MET A 63 4.70 2.05 -13.61
N TYR A 64 3.39 2.32 -13.61
CA TYR A 64 2.81 3.39 -14.42
C TYR A 64 3.48 4.75 -14.15
N ARG A 65 3.64 5.11 -12.87
CA ARG A 65 4.31 6.35 -12.44
C ARG A 65 5.77 6.40 -12.92
N MET A 66 6.49 5.29 -12.82
CA MET A 66 7.86 5.16 -13.33
C MET A 66 7.92 5.43 -14.84
N LEU A 67 7.03 4.83 -15.64
CA LEU A 67 6.98 5.04 -17.10
C LEU A 67 6.69 6.50 -17.46
N VAL A 68 5.72 7.12 -16.79
CA VAL A 68 5.39 8.54 -17.02
C VAL A 68 6.58 9.44 -16.67
N SER A 69 7.24 9.19 -15.53
CA SER A 69 8.44 9.94 -15.13
C SER A 69 9.58 9.75 -16.13
N HIS A 70 9.79 8.52 -16.59
CA HIS A 70 10.82 8.21 -17.57
C HIS A 70 10.57 8.95 -18.89
N ARG A 71 9.34 8.90 -19.42
CA ARG A 71 8.93 9.65 -20.62
C ARG A 71 9.20 11.15 -20.46
N ASN A 72 8.83 11.72 -19.31
CA ASN A 72 9.05 13.14 -19.05
C ASN A 72 10.55 13.49 -19.01
N HIS A 73 11.40 12.63 -18.45
CA HIS A 73 12.85 12.83 -18.45
C HIS A 73 13.45 12.74 -19.85
N VAL A 74 13.01 11.79 -20.68
CA VAL A 74 13.45 11.66 -22.07
C VAL A 74 13.07 12.91 -22.88
N ILE A 75 11.84 13.41 -22.74
CA ILE A 75 11.40 14.63 -23.43
C ILE A 75 12.23 15.86 -23.00
N LYS A 76 12.55 15.99 -21.70
CA LYS A 76 13.42 17.07 -21.21
C LYS A 76 14.83 16.98 -21.82
N LEU A 77 15.36 15.75 -21.94
CA LEU A 77 16.67 15.52 -22.54
C LEU A 77 16.70 15.89 -24.03
N ILE A 78 15.65 15.54 -24.79
CA ILE A 78 15.49 15.91 -26.21
C ILE A 78 15.44 17.42 -26.37
N LYS A 79 14.80 18.14 -25.43
CA LYS A 79 14.75 19.62 -25.40
C LYS A 79 16.08 20.27 -24.98
N GLY A 80 17.12 19.49 -24.69
CA GLY A 80 18.43 19.99 -24.27
C GLY A 80 18.53 20.39 -22.80
N ASP A 81 17.49 20.17 -21.98
CA ASP A 81 17.55 20.45 -20.56
C ASP A 81 18.28 19.33 -19.81
N ARG A 82 19.56 19.55 -19.51
CA ARG A 82 20.46 18.59 -18.86
C ARG A 82 20.61 18.80 -17.35
N ARG A 83 19.83 19.69 -16.74
CA ARG A 83 19.96 20.03 -15.31
C ARG A 83 19.66 18.88 -14.36
N PHE A 84 19.01 17.82 -14.84
CA PHE A 84 18.72 16.61 -14.05
C PHE A 84 19.84 15.56 -14.11
N LEU A 85 20.82 15.72 -15.01
CA LEU A 85 21.95 14.80 -15.11
C LEU A 85 22.96 15.10 -14.00
N PRO A 86 23.65 14.07 -13.47
CA PRO A 86 24.74 14.28 -12.53
C PRO A 86 25.88 15.08 -13.18
N ASN A 87 26.58 15.90 -12.38
CA ASN A 87 27.66 16.77 -12.86
C ASN A 87 28.87 16.00 -13.42
N SER A 88 29.03 14.73 -13.07
CA SER A 88 30.05 13.82 -13.59
C SER A 88 29.39 12.71 -14.42
N LEU A 89 29.63 12.71 -15.72
CA LEU A 89 29.24 11.60 -16.61
C LEU A 89 30.39 10.58 -16.61
N SER A 90 30.08 9.31 -16.38
CA SER A 90 31.04 8.22 -16.54
C SER A 90 31.40 8.04 -18.00
N ASP A 91 32.54 7.39 -18.27
CA ASP A 91 32.97 7.12 -19.63
C ASP A 91 31.93 6.33 -20.44
N PRO A 92 31.81 6.57 -21.76
CA PRO A 92 30.76 5.96 -22.59
C PRO A 92 30.72 4.43 -22.53
N HIS A 93 31.88 3.78 -22.42
CA HIS A 93 31.98 2.32 -22.33
C HIS A 93 31.35 1.76 -21.05
N ILE A 94 31.47 2.49 -19.93
CA ILE A 94 30.86 2.13 -18.65
C ILE A 94 29.34 2.34 -18.71
N MET A 95 28.90 3.44 -19.33
CA MET A 95 27.48 3.76 -19.46
C MET A 95 26.71 2.70 -20.26
N VAL A 96 27.28 2.18 -21.35
CA VAL A 96 26.68 1.09 -22.14
C VAL A 96 26.54 -0.17 -21.28
N GLY A 97 27.57 -0.54 -20.51
CA GLY A 97 27.51 -1.68 -19.59
C GLY A 97 26.44 -1.53 -18.51
N MET A 98 26.29 -0.33 -17.93
CA MET A 98 25.23 -0.04 -16.95
C MET A 98 23.83 -0.11 -17.56
N SER A 99 23.66 0.37 -18.80
CA SER A 99 22.38 0.33 -19.51
C SER A 99 21.91 -1.11 -19.79
N LEU A 100 22.82 -2.03 -20.11
CA LEU A 100 22.50 -3.44 -20.33
C LEU A 100 22.03 -4.13 -19.04
N ARG A 101 22.64 -3.79 -17.91
CA ARG A 101 22.30 -4.35 -16.59
C ARG A 101 21.02 -3.75 -16.00
N PHE A 102 20.63 -2.56 -16.43
CA PHE A 102 19.46 -1.84 -15.93
C PHE A 102 18.18 -2.68 -16.01
N ALA A 103 17.93 -3.36 -17.13
CA ALA A 103 16.72 -4.17 -17.31
C ALA A 103 16.64 -5.32 -16.28
N GLY A 104 17.76 -6.00 -16.03
CA GLY A 104 17.82 -7.07 -15.02
C GLY A 104 17.61 -6.55 -13.60
N TYR A 105 18.25 -5.43 -13.25
CA TYR A 105 18.04 -4.80 -11.95
C TYR A 105 16.59 -4.34 -11.75
N GLN A 106 15.96 -3.76 -12.77
CA GLN A 106 14.57 -3.31 -12.68
C GLN A 106 13.61 -4.46 -12.35
N VAL A 107 13.73 -5.59 -13.04
CA VAL A 107 12.88 -6.77 -12.76
C VAL A 107 13.15 -7.32 -11.36
N ALA A 108 14.42 -7.42 -10.95
CA ALA A 108 14.78 -7.91 -9.62
C ALA A 108 14.22 -7.01 -8.50
N TYR A 109 14.39 -5.69 -8.60
CA TYR A 109 13.84 -4.75 -7.63
C TYR A 109 12.31 -4.72 -7.64
N PHE A 110 11.68 -4.93 -8.79
CA PHE A 110 10.22 -5.04 -8.87
C PHE A 110 9.70 -6.26 -8.10
N ILE A 111 10.33 -7.43 -8.26
CA ILE A 111 9.97 -8.65 -7.53
C ILE A 111 10.19 -8.47 -6.03
N TRP A 112 11.35 -7.95 -5.63
CA TRP A 112 11.65 -7.68 -4.22
C TRP A 112 10.71 -6.65 -3.60
N GLY A 113 10.38 -5.58 -4.33
CA GLY A 113 9.42 -4.57 -3.91
C GLY A 113 8.03 -5.14 -3.70
N PHE A 114 7.56 -5.99 -4.62
CA PHE A 114 6.27 -6.67 -4.48
C PHE A 114 6.23 -7.56 -3.23
N LEU A 115 7.28 -8.35 -2.99
CA LEU A 115 7.36 -9.23 -1.81
C LEU A 115 7.36 -8.44 -0.50
N LEU A 116 8.11 -7.34 -0.44
CA LEU A 116 8.18 -6.50 0.75
C LEU A 116 6.83 -5.84 1.04
N VAL A 117 6.18 -5.24 0.03
CA VAL A 117 4.87 -4.60 0.18
C VAL A 117 3.81 -5.63 0.57
N ALA A 118 3.80 -6.81 -0.06
CA ALA A 118 2.87 -7.88 0.29
C ALA A 118 3.07 -8.38 1.73
N PHE A 119 4.32 -8.50 2.19
CA PHE A 119 4.64 -8.89 3.57
C PHE A 119 4.17 -7.85 4.59
N VAL A 120 4.45 -6.56 4.34
CA VAL A 120 4.00 -5.47 5.22
C VAL A 120 2.47 -5.41 5.27
N LEU A 121 1.79 -5.52 4.12
CA LEU A 121 0.32 -5.56 4.06
C LEU A 121 -0.27 -6.75 4.81
N LEU A 122 0.38 -7.92 4.72
CA LEU A 122 -0.07 -9.11 5.43
C LEU A 122 0.03 -8.91 6.95
N VAL A 123 1.19 -8.43 7.44
CA VAL A 123 1.40 -8.19 8.87
C VAL A 123 0.42 -7.14 9.41
N THR A 124 0.26 -6.02 8.70
CA THR A 124 -0.68 -4.96 9.10
C THR A 124 -2.13 -5.45 9.09
N THR A 125 -2.55 -6.21 8.07
CA THR A 125 -3.92 -6.74 7.99
C THR A 125 -4.17 -7.76 9.10
N LEU A 126 -3.23 -8.65 9.39
CA LEU A 126 -3.36 -9.61 10.50
C LEU A 126 -3.40 -8.90 11.85
N PHE A 127 -2.59 -7.86 12.04
CA PHE A 127 -2.60 -7.06 13.27
C PHE A 127 -3.96 -6.38 13.48
N ILE A 128 -4.52 -5.74 12.44
CA ILE A 128 -5.84 -5.12 12.48
C ILE A 128 -6.93 -6.17 12.76
N SER A 129 -6.89 -7.32 12.06
CA SER A 129 -7.87 -8.39 12.27
C SER A 129 -7.76 -9.02 13.67
N ALA A 130 -6.56 -9.13 14.24
CA ALA A 130 -6.37 -9.58 15.61
C ALA A 130 -6.96 -8.56 16.59
N LEU A 131 -6.70 -7.27 16.41
CA LEU A 131 -7.30 -6.22 17.24
C LEU A 131 -8.83 -6.29 17.19
N VAL A 132 -9.44 -6.45 16.02
CA VAL A 132 -10.90 -6.58 15.88
C VAL A 132 -11.45 -7.85 16.55
N LEU A 133 -10.68 -8.94 16.62
CA LEU A 133 -11.11 -10.19 17.25
C LEU A 133 -10.98 -10.14 18.78
N PHE A 134 -9.93 -9.48 19.30
CA PHE A 134 -9.70 -9.34 20.74
C PHE A 134 -10.48 -8.18 21.37
N LEU A 135 -10.83 -7.13 20.61
CA LEU A 135 -11.63 -6.00 21.09
C LEU A 135 -12.94 -6.44 21.78
N PRO A 136 -13.81 -7.26 21.15
CA PRO A 136 -15.09 -7.66 21.75
C PRO A 136 -14.90 -8.67 22.89
N LEU A 137 -13.70 -9.20 23.09
CA LEU A 137 -13.38 -10.17 24.14
C LEU A 137 -12.85 -9.49 25.41
N VAL A 138 -12.32 -8.27 25.27
CA VAL A 138 -11.83 -7.43 26.38
C VAL A 138 -12.85 -6.36 26.78
N PHE A 139 -13.69 -5.92 25.84
CA PHE A 139 -14.72 -4.92 26.05
C PHE A 139 -16.06 -5.49 25.58
N GLU A 140 -16.96 -5.78 26.53
CA GLU A 140 -18.36 -6.13 26.26
C GLU A 140 -19.05 -5.04 25.40
N ASP A 141 -20.20 -5.40 24.81
CA ASP A 141 -21.01 -4.75 23.75
C ASP A 141 -21.17 -3.20 23.72
N ASP A 142 -20.63 -2.42 24.66
CA ASP A 142 -20.71 -0.96 24.73
C ASP A 142 -19.82 -0.20 23.72
N LEU A 143 -18.92 -0.89 23.01
CA LEU A 143 -17.91 -0.24 22.18
C LEU A 143 -18.36 0.10 20.76
N GLU A 144 -19.41 -0.54 20.20
CA GLU A 144 -19.95 -0.10 18.92
C GLU A 144 -20.50 1.34 19.05
N ASP A 145 -21.14 1.65 20.18
CA ASP A 145 -21.63 3.00 20.46
C ASP A 145 -20.51 3.97 20.81
N GLU A 146 -19.50 3.59 21.60
CA GLU A 146 -18.38 4.48 21.93
C GLU A 146 -17.43 4.71 20.74
N PHE A 147 -17.14 3.69 19.93
CA PHE A 147 -16.32 3.86 18.73
C PHE A 147 -17.08 4.63 17.65
N ALA A 148 -18.39 4.44 17.51
CA ALA A 148 -19.22 5.26 16.63
C ALA A 148 -19.27 6.73 17.10
N LYS A 149 -19.39 6.99 18.41
CA LYS A 149 -19.33 8.35 18.98
C LYS A 149 -17.96 9.00 18.79
N VAL A 150 -16.87 8.27 19.05
CA VAL A 150 -15.51 8.78 18.86
C VAL A 150 -15.24 9.01 17.37
N ALA A 151 -15.61 8.08 16.49
CA ALA A 151 -15.50 8.26 15.05
C ALA A 151 -16.32 9.48 14.57
N LEU A 152 -17.58 9.62 15.00
CA LEU A 152 -18.41 10.80 14.73
C LEU A 152 -17.82 12.10 15.29
N ALA A 153 -17.14 12.05 16.44
CA ALA A 153 -16.46 13.20 17.02
C ALA A 153 -15.19 13.58 16.24
N PHE A 154 -14.51 12.62 15.62
CA PHE A 154 -13.37 12.86 14.74
C PHE A 154 -13.77 13.31 13.33
N VAL A 155 -14.98 12.99 12.85
CA VAL A 155 -15.50 13.45 11.55
C VAL A 155 -15.40 14.98 11.36
N PRO A 156 -15.84 15.85 12.29
CA PRO A 156 -15.70 17.29 12.10
C PRO A 156 -14.24 17.75 12.15
N THR A 157 -13.38 17.12 12.95
CA THR A 157 -11.94 17.48 13.02
C THR A 157 -11.21 17.11 11.73
N VAL A 158 -11.43 15.90 11.22
CA VAL A 158 -10.85 15.43 9.96
C VAL A 158 -11.46 16.19 8.78
N GLY A 159 -12.77 16.43 8.80
CA GLY A 159 -13.47 17.24 7.81
C GLY A 159 -12.91 18.66 7.74
N MET A 160 -12.64 19.28 8.89
CA MET A 160 -12.03 20.60 8.94
C MET A 160 -10.59 20.58 8.44
N ALA A 161 -9.79 19.58 8.81
CA ALA A 161 -8.43 19.43 8.31
C ALA A 161 -8.39 19.26 6.77
N ILE A 162 -9.31 18.47 6.21
CA ILE A 162 -9.46 18.29 4.76
C ILE A 162 -9.91 19.60 4.10
N LEU A 163 -10.87 20.31 4.68
CA LEU A 163 -11.34 21.59 4.16
C LEU A 163 -10.22 22.62 4.12
N VAL A 164 -9.46 22.77 5.20
CA VAL A 164 -8.29 23.65 5.26
C VAL A 164 -7.26 23.25 4.23
N PHE A 165 -6.96 21.95 4.09
CA PHE A 165 -6.02 21.45 3.09
C PHE A 165 -6.45 21.79 1.66
N VAL A 166 -7.73 21.59 1.31
CA VAL A 166 -8.27 21.91 -0.01
C VAL A 166 -8.26 23.41 -0.28
N VAL A 167 -8.67 24.24 0.70
CA VAL A 167 -8.66 25.70 0.59
C VAL A 167 -7.23 26.21 0.42
N GLN A 168 -6.26 25.67 1.17
CA GLN A 168 -4.84 25.99 1.01
C GLN A 168 -4.33 25.65 -0.40
N GLN A 169 -4.70 24.50 -0.95
CA GLN A 169 -4.31 24.13 -2.32
C GLN A 169 -4.94 25.06 -3.37
N ILE A 170 -6.19 25.47 -3.20
CA ILE A 170 -6.88 26.40 -4.10
C ILE A 170 -6.25 27.80 -4.02
N LEU A 171 -6.06 28.34 -2.82
CA LEU A 171 -5.39 29.62 -2.60
C LEU A 171 -3.98 29.61 -3.18
N ALA A 172 -3.21 28.55 -2.93
CA ALA A 172 -1.87 28.39 -3.50
C ALA A 172 -1.89 28.39 -5.03
N ARG A 173 -2.89 27.75 -5.68
CA ARG A 173 -2.97 27.67 -7.14
C ARG A 173 -3.58 28.89 -7.83
N PHE A 174 -4.51 29.58 -7.19
CA PHE A 174 -5.30 30.64 -7.82
C PHE A 174 -4.92 32.04 -7.33
N VAL A 175 -4.55 32.20 -6.07
CA VAL A 175 -4.24 33.50 -5.45
C VAL A 175 -2.74 33.72 -5.37
N PHE A 176 -1.97 32.75 -4.86
CA PHE A 176 -0.52 32.91 -4.65
C PHE A 176 0.35 32.51 -5.84
N LYS A 177 -0.17 31.69 -6.77
CA LYS A 177 0.54 31.38 -8.01
C LYS A 177 0.33 32.51 -9.00
N ASP A 178 1.22 33.50 -8.89
CA ASP A 178 1.29 34.62 -9.82
C ASP A 178 1.46 34.09 -11.27
N ARG A 179 0.46 34.34 -12.12
CA ARG A 179 0.49 33.97 -13.55
C ARG A 179 1.22 35.02 -14.40
N SER A 180 1.69 36.10 -13.79
CA SER A 180 2.25 37.26 -14.49
C SER A 180 3.76 37.19 -14.74
N MET A 181 4.48 36.18 -14.23
CA MET A 181 5.94 36.15 -14.33
C MET A 181 6.45 34.99 -15.18
N VAL A 182 6.73 35.26 -16.46
CA VAL A 182 7.76 34.51 -17.21
C VAL A 182 9.11 35.03 -16.72
N SER A 183 9.63 34.52 -15.61
CA SER A 183 11.01 34.83 -15.28
C SER A 183 11.69 33.73 -14.48
N LYS A 184 12.94 33.49 -14.88
CA LYS A 184 13.87 32.50 -14.39
C LYS A 184 14.65 33.11 -13.22
N VAL A 185 14.02 33.63 -12.17
CA VAL A 185 14.74 34.06 -10.96
C VAL A 185 13.82 34.26 -9.75
N VAL A 186 14.23 33.65 -8.62
CA VAL A 186 13.90 33.92 -7.21
C VAL A 186 12.43 34.19 -6.87
N ASN A 187 11.77 33.17 -6.31
CA ASN A 187 10.51 33.32 -5.59
C ASN A 187 10.75 34.09 -4.29
N VAL A 188 10.51 35.41 -4.30
CA VAL A 188 10.32 36.17 -3.07
C VAL A 188 8.98 35.74 -2.48
N HIS A 189 9.05 35.06 -1.33
CA HIS A 189 7.86 34.70 -0.57
C HIS A 189 7.38 35.99 0.09
N ASN A 190 6.19 36.46 -0.29
CA ASN A 190 5.55 37.59 0.34
C ASN A 190 5.20 37.20 1.79
N ARG A 191 5.62 38.04 2.73
CA ARG A 191 5.55 37.82 4.18
C ARG A 191 4.14 38.02 4.71
#